data_AF-A0A2T7NRW8-F1
#
_entry.id   AF-A0A2T7NRW8-F1
#
_cell.length_a   1.000
_cell.length_b   1.000
_cell.length_c   1.000
_cell.angle_alpha   90.00
_cell.angle_beta   90.00
_cell.angle_gamma   90.00
#
_symmetry.space_group_name_H-M   'P 1'
#
loop_
_entity.id
_entity.type
_entity.pdbx_description
1 polymer ?
#
loop_
_entity_poly.entity_id
_entity_poly.type
_entity_poly.pdbx_seq_one_letter_code
_entity_poly.pdbx_strand_id
1 'polypeptide(L)'
;MAGVGSLTLDLNRFPRGAKSSKLCTLNMLKTDGSVPQMSLFKHKRVKGWWPFAAKNEGDEGQVLTGKVEAELHLFTKEEAEKHPAGLGRNEPDPLEKPNRPDSSFVWFLNPLKSLRYILWHNYKWVIVKIIIILLLAAILVLFFYSMPGYTVKKIFNA
;
A
#
# COMPACT_ATOMS: atom_id res chain seq x y z
N MET A 1 -2.06 -30.29 13.14
CA MET A 1 -1.12 -30.69 12.07
C MET A 1 -1.81 -30.39 10.75
N ALA A 2 -1.74 -29.14 10.27
CA ALA A 2 -2.35 -28.76 9.00
C ALA A 2 -1.41 -29.21 7.88
N GLY A 3 -1.78 -30.30 7.19
CA GLY A 3 -1.01 -30.83 6.08
C GLY A 3 -0.90 -29.83 4.94
N VAL A 4 0.20 -29.89 4.21
CA VAL A 4 0.44 -29.11 2.98
C VAL A 4 -0.74 -29.36 2.03
N GLY A 5 -1.48 -28.31 1.68
CA GLY A 5 -2.62 -28.42 0.77
C GLY A 5 -2.15 -28.85 -0.63
N SER A 6 -2.74 -29.91 -1.17
CA SER A 6 -2.53 -30.32 -2.57
C SER A 6 -3.51 -29.57 -3.48
N LEU A 7 -3.01 -28.93 -4.54
CA LEU A 7 -3.83 -28.27 -5.56
C LEU A 7 -3.83 -29.10 -6.85
N THR A 8 -5.00 -29.60 -7.25
CA THR A 8 -5.20 -30.25 -8.55
C THR A 8 -5.75 -29.22 -9.55
N LEU A 9 -4.99 -28.94 -10.61
CA LEU A 9 -5.36 -27.97 -11.64
C LEU A 9 -5.77 -28.69 -12.93
N ASP A 10 -6.99 -28.46 -13.42
CA ASP A 10 -7.39 -28.93 -14.75
C ASP A 10 -6.83 -27.96 -15.81
N LEU A 11 -5.82 -28.43 -16.55
CA LEU A 11 -5.14 -27.65 -17.60
C LEU A 11 -6.01 -27.41 -18.85
N ASN A 12 -7.08 -28.17 -19.05
CA ASN A 12 -7.99 -27.99 -20.19
C ASN A 12 -9.08 -26.95 -19.94
N ARG A 13 -9.49 -26.80 -18.69
CA ARG A 13 -10.63 -25.96 -18.26
C ARG A 13 -10.23 -25.04 -17.11
N PHE A 14 -9.19 -24.25 -17.34
CA PHE A 14 -8.66 -23.33 -16.35
C PHE A 14 -9.39 -21.98 -16.41
N PRO A 15 -9.88 -21.41 -15.29
CA PRO A 15 -10.51 -20.08 -15.30
C PRO A 15 -9.50 -19.02 -15.73
N ARG A 16 -9.90 -18.15 -16.66
CA ARG A 16 -9.04 -17.06 -17.13
C ARG A 16 -8.75 -16.07 -16.01
N GLY A 17 -7.47 -15.83 -15.73
CA GLY A 17 -7.04 -14.83 -14.76
C GLY A 17 -7.40 -13.40 -15.16
N ALA A 18 -7.65 -12.53 -14.17
CA ALA A 18 -7.94 -11.13 -14.40
C ALA A 18 -6.65 -10.37 -14.78
N LYS A 19 -6.78 -9.31 -15.59
CA LYS A 19 -5.64 -8.48 -16.00
C LYS A 19 -5.10 -7.57 -14.89
N SER A 20 -5.86 -7.35 -13.82
CA SER A 20 -5.52 -6.46 -12.72
C SER A 20 -6.21 -6.93 -11.43
N SER A 21 -5.59 -6.65 -10.28
CA SER A 21 -6.16 -6.97 -8.96
C SER A 21 -7.55 -6.36 -8.73
N LYS A 22 -7.87 -5.23 -9.37
CA LYS A 22 -9.18 -4.58 -9.26
C LYS A 22 -10.31 -5.39 -9.90
N LEU A 23 -10.02 -6.07 -11.02
CA LEU A 23 -11.00 -6.88 -11.77
C LEU A 23 -11.11 -8.32 -11.24
N CYS A 24 -10.18 -8.72 -10.38
CA CYS A 24 -10.16 -10.05 -9.78
C CYS A 24 -11.25 -10.17 -8.70
N THR A 25 -12.28 -10.99 -8.94
CA THR A 25 -13.43 -11.19 -8.04
C THR A 25 -13.79 -12.67 -7.91
N LEU A 26 -14.47 -13.05 -6.82
CA LEU A 26 -14.88 -14.45 -6.57
C LEU A 26 -15.78 -15.03 -7.67
N ASN A 27 -16.51 -14.19 -8.40
CA ASN A 27 -17.34 -14.63 -9.52
C ASN A 27 -16.55 -15.39 -10.60
N MET A 28 -15.22 -15.20 -10.66
CA MET A 28 -14.33 -15.89 -11.60
C MET A 28 -14.08 -17.36 -11.25
N LEU A 29 -14.40 -17.80 -10.02
CA LEU A 29 -14.26 -19.20 -9.58
C LEU A 29 -15.53 -20.02 -9.82
N LYS A 30 -16.61 -19.41 -10.30
CA LYS A 30 -17.86 -20.13 -10.59
C LYS A 30 -17.61 -21.22 -11.62
N THR A 31 -18.03 -22.44 -11.33
CA THR A 31 -17.85 -23.60 -12.22
C THR A 31 -19.05 -23.81 -13.16
N ASP A 32 -20.05 -22.93 -13.10
CA ASP A 32 -21.33 -23.04 -13.83
C ASP A 32 -21.23 -22.78 -15.35
N GLY A 33 -20.02 -22.77 -15.92
CA GLY A 33 -19.77 -22.45 -17.33
C GLY A 33 -19.99 -20.98 -17.72
N SER A 34 -20.41 -20.13 -16.77
CA SER A 34 -20.61 -18.69 -16.98
C SER A 34 -19.31 -17.90 -17.11
N VAL A 35 -18.19 -18.46 -16.63
CA VAL A 35 -16.87 -17.83 -16.67
C VAL A 35 -16.07 -18.32 -17.89
N PRO A 36 -15.32 -17.42 -18.56
CA PRO A 36 -14.48 -17.83 -19.68
C PRO A 36 -13.35 -18.72 -19.18
N GLN A 37 -13.35 -19.97 -19.65
CA GLN A 37 -12.29 -20.94 -19.40
C GLN A 37 -11.26 -20.96 -20.54
N MET A 38 -10.05 -21.39 -20.24
CA MET A 38 -8.96 -21.57 -21.19
C MET A 38 -8.25 -22.91 -21.00
N SER A 39 -7.61 -23.38 -22.08
CA SER A 39 -6.74 -24.55 -22.05
C SER A 39 -5.28 -24.09 -22.14
N LEU A 40 -4.47 -24.45 -21.14
CA LEU A 40 -3.03 -24.16 -21.11
C LEU A 40 -2.26 -24.91 -22.18
N PHE A 41 -2.81 -26.01 -22.70
CA PHE A 41 -2.22 -26.70 -23.87
C PHE A 41 -2.29 -25.85 -25.14
N LYS A 42 -3.35 -25.04 -25.30
CA LYS A 42 -3.46 -24.09 -26.41
C LYS A 42 -2.63 -22.83 -26.18
N HIS A 43 -2.50 -22.40 -24.92
CA HIS A 43 -1.81 -21.18 -24.53
C HIS A 43 -0.76 -21.52 -23.47
N LYS A 44 0.45 -21.90 -23.92
CA LYS A 44 1.54 -22.39 -23.07
C LYS A 44 1.96 -21.44 -21.94
N ARG A 45 1.64 -20.15 -22.03
CA ARG A 45 1.97 -19.14 -21.02
C ARG A 45 0.74 -18.31 -20.69
N VAL A 46 0.42 -18.18 -19.40
CA VAL A 46 -0.60 -17.25 -18.90
C VAL A 46 -0.08 -16.49 -17.68
N LYS A 47 -0.34 -15.18 -17.65
CA LYS A 47 -0.14 -14.31 -16.48
C LYS A 47 -1.47 -13.68 -16.12
N GLY A 48 -1.82 -13.64 -14.84
CA GLY A 48 -3.07 -13.05 -14.40
C GLY A 48 -3.26 -13.07 -12.89
N TRP A 49 -4.40 -12.52 -12.48
CA TRP A 49 -4.84 -12.46 -11.10
C TRP A 49 -5.95 -13.47 -10.84
N TRP A 50 -5.79 -14.28 -9.80
CA TRP A 50 -6.81 -15.21 -9.33
C TRP A 50 -7.21 -14.94 -7.88
N PRO A 51 -8.52 -15.00 -7.57
CA PRO A 51 -9.00 -14.86 -6.21
C PRO A 51 -8.75 -16.16 -5.42
N PHE A 52 -8.43 -16.01 -4.15
CA PHE A 52 -8.39 -17.10 -3.18
C PHE A 52 -9.62 -17.02 -2.30
N ALA A 53 -10.39 -18.11 -2.28
CA ALA A 53 -11.58 -18.24 -1.45
C ALA A 53 -11.29 -19.19 -0.28
N ALA A 54 -11.62 -18.78 0.94
CA ALA A 54 -11.76 -19.69 2.06
C ALA A 54 -13.24 -20.04 2.27
N LYS A 55 -13.51 -21.30 2.57
CA LYS A 55 -14.82 -21.70 3.10
C LYS A 55 -14.80 -21.45 4.60
N ASN A 56 -15.67 -20.59 5.09
CA ASN A 56 -15.92 -20.49 6.52
C ASN A 56 -16.87 -21.62 6.92
N GLU A 57 -16.58 -22.32 8.03
CA GLU A 57 -17.38 -23.46 8.51
C GLU A 57 -18.82 -23.07 8.93
N GLY A 58 -19.15 -21.78 9.00
CA GLY A 58 -20.47 -21.28 9.44
C GLY A 58 -21.31 -20.55 8.39
N ASP A 59 -20.77 -20.23 7.22
CA ASP A 59 -21.50 -19.54 6.13
C ASP A 59 -21.36 -20.34 4.83
N GLU A 60 -22.46 -20.60 4.13
CA GLU A 60 -22.48 -21.24 2.80
C GLU A 60 -21.76 -20.39 1.72
N GLY A 61 -21.40 -19.15 2.07
CA GLY A 61 -20.67 -18.22 1.22
C GLY A 61 -19.16 -18.44 1.22
N GLN A 62 -18.57 -18.60 0.03
CA GLN A 62 -17.13 -18.46 -0.16
C GLN A 62 -16.72 -17.00 0.09
N VAL A 63 -15.80 -16.77 1.02
CA VAL A 63 -15.29 -15.41 1.32
C VAL A 63 -13.94 -15.22 0.64
N LEU A 64 -13.73 -14.04 0.05
CA LEU A 64 -12.49 -13.68 -0.63
C LEU A 64 -11.41 -13.40 0.42
N THR A 65 -10.47 -14.32 0.57
CA THR A 65 -9.37 -14.21 1.55
C THR A 65 -8.16 -13.49 0.96
N GLY A 66 -7.97 -13.58 -0.36
CA GLY A 66 -6.81 -12.98 -1.01
C GLY A 66 -6.92 -12.93 -2.53
N LYS A 67 -5.95 -12.27 -3.15
CA LYS A 67 -5.77 -12.25 -4.60
C LYS A 67 -4.29 -12.49 -4.87
N VAL A 68 -3.99 -13.37 -5.81
CA VAL A 68 -2.61 -13.70 -6.19
C VAL A 68 -2.42 -13.40 -7.66
N GLU A 69 -1.34 -12.70 -7.96
CA GLU A 69 -0.79 -12.64 -9.30
C GLU A 69 0.11 -13.86 -9.50
N ALA A 70 -0.21 -14.67 -10.51
CA ALA A 70 0.58 -15.84 -10.85
C ALA A 70 0.90 -15.83 -12.34
N GLU A 71 1.99 -16.49 -12.67
CA GLU A 71 2.41 -16.73 -14.03
C GLU A 71 2.67 -18.23 -14.20
N LEU A 72 1.94 -18.87 -15.11
CA LEU A 72 1.96 -20.30 -15.33
C LEU A 72 2.50 -20.58 -16.73
N HIS A 73 3.55 -21.39 -16.82
CA HIS A 73 4.19 -21.81 -18.06
C HIS A 73 4.12 -23.33 -18.18
N LEU A 74 3.61 -23.82 -19.30
CA LEU A 74 3.52 -25.24 -19.63
C LEU A 74 4.67 -25.62 -20.56
N PHE A 75 5.60 -26.41 -20.03
CA PHE A 75 6.76 -26.94 -20.76
C PHE A 75 6.53 -28.37 -21.20
N THR A 76 7.21 -28.77 -22.28
CA THR A 76 7.31 -30.19 -22.64
C THR A 76 8.32 -30.89 -21.72
N LYS A 77 8.28 -32.23 -21.71
CA LYS A 77 9.23 -33.03 -20.91
C LYS A 77 10.68 -32.69 -21.22
N GLU A 78 11.02 -32.58 -22.51
CA GLU A 78 12.38 -32.27 -22.97
C GLU A 78 12.85 -30.87 -22.56
N GLU A 79 11.95 -29.88 -22.56
CA GLU A 79 12.24 -28.51 -22.12
C GLU A 79 12.45 -28.44 -20.61
N ALA A 80 11.62 -29.16 -19.84
CA ALA A 80 11.70 -29.23 -18.39
C ALA A 80 12.96 -29.95 -17.90
N GLU A 81 13.43 -30.97 -18.62
CA GLU A 81 14.69 -31.66 -18.31
C GLU A 81 15.92 -30.77 -18.51
N LYS A 82 15.89 -29.86 -19.50
CA LYS A 82 16.97 -28.88 -19.72
C LYS A 82 16.99 -27.79 -18.64
N HIS A 83 15.84 -27.41 -18.11
CA HIS A 83 15.69 -26.37 -17.09
C HIS A 83 14.87 -26.87 -15.90
N PRO A 84 15.43 -27.77 -15.07
CA PRO A 84 14.67 -28.38 -13.98
C PRO A 84 14.40 -27.37 -12.86
N ALA A 85 13.13 -27.12 -12.58
CA ALA A 85 12.70 -26.30 -11.45
C ALA A 85 12.95 -27.02 -10.11
N GLY A 86 13.25 -26.27 -9.05
CA GLY A 86 13.33 -26.80 -7.68
C GLY A 86 14.60 -27.57 -7.32
N LEU A 87 15.51 -27.82 -8.28
CA LEU A 87 16.83 -28.43 -7.98
C LEU A 87 17.86 -27.43 -7.43
N GLY A 88 17.51 -26.15 -7.29
CA GLY A 88 18.37 -25.11 -6.69
C GLY A 88 19.68 -24.84 -7.46
N ARG A 89 19.77 -25.27 -8.74
CA ARG A 89 21.00 -25.16 -9.54
C ARG A 89 21.14 -23.84 -10.29
N ASN A 90 20.01 -23.22 -10.64
CA ASN A 90 19.94 -21.92 -11.27
C ASN A 90 19.21 -20.98 -10.33
N GLU A 91 19.56 -19.68 -10.39
CA GLU A 91 18.79 -18.65 -9.71
C GLU A 91 17.32 -18.75 -10.18
N PRO A 92 16.35 -18.60 -9.26
CA PRO A 92 14.95 -18.55 -9.66
C PRO A 92 14.77 -17.43 -10.69
N ASP A 93 13.87 -17.63 -11.67
CA ASP A 93 13.56 -16.59 -12.63
C ASP A 93 13.29 -15.27 -11.88
N PRO A 94 14.00 -14.18 -12.21
CA PRO A 94 13.95 -12.97 -11.42
C PRO A 94 12.53 -12.41 -11.48
N LEU A 95 11.84 -12.53 -10.34
CA LEU A 95 10.54 -11.88 -10.14
C LEU A 95 10.68 -10.39 -10.43
N GLU A 96 9.64 -9.79 -11.01
CA GLU A 96 9.55 -8.35 -11.13
C GLU A 96 9.77 -7.74 -9.73
N LYS A 97 10.72 -6.80 -9.63
CA LYS A 97 11.01 -6.16 -8.35
C LYS A 97 9.70 -5.54 -7.85
N PRO A 98 9.33 -5.78 -6.58
CA PRO A 98 8.15 -5.12 -6.03
C PRO A 98 8.34 -3.62 -6.19
N ASN A 99 7.23 -2.91 -6.42
CA ASN A 99 7.24 -1.46 -6.52
C ASN A 99 7.59 -0.87 -5.14
N ARG A 100 8.88 -0.85 -4.84
CA ARG A 100 9.44 -0.34 -3.60
C ARG A 100 9.54 1.16 -3.78
N PRO A 101 8.81 1.99 -3.01
CA PRO A 101 9.13 3.41 -2.99
C PRO A 101 10.61 3.55 -2.61
N ASP A 102 11.38 4.29 -3.41
CA ASP A 102 12.84 4.53 -3.27
C ASP A 102 13.17 5.36 -2.03
N SER A 103 12.72 4.90 -0.86
CA SER A 103 12.84 5.63 0.38
C SER A 103 13.61 4.79 1.38
N SER A 104 14.88 4.61 1.09
CA SER A 104 15.91 4.24 2.06
C SER A 104 16.23 5.39 3.04
N PHE A 105 15.70 6.61 2.80
CA PHE A 105 15.94 7.80 3.61
C PHE A 105 14.75 8.26 4.49
N VAL A 106 13.67 7.48 4.60
CA VAL A 106 12.50 7.86 5.42
C VAL A 106 12.67 7.60 6.91
N TRP A 107 13.64 6.82 7.38
CA TRP A 107 13.68 6.52 8.82
C TRP A 107 13.85 7.79 9.70
N PHE A 108 14.56 8.82 9.21
CA PHE A 108 14.69 10.11 9.91
C PHE A 108 13.60 11.13 9.54
N LEU A 109 13.14 11.16 8.28
CA LEU A 109 12.13 12.13 7.83
C LEU A 109 10.69 11.71 8.16
N ASN A 110 10.44 10.42 8.36
CA ASN A 110 9.14 9.87 8.72
C ASN A 110 8.69 10.28 10.13
N PRO A 111 9.54 10.22 11.20
CA PRO A 111 9.15 10.75 12.49
C PRO A 111 8.90 12.26 12.44
N LEU A 112 9.67 13.03 11.67
CA LEU A 112 9.42 14.47 11.50
C LEU A 112 8.12 14.77 10.74
N LYS A 113 7.76 13.97 9.73
CA LYS A 113 6.47 14.10 9.04
C LYS A 113 5.30 13.76 9.97
N SER A 114 5.41 12.69 10.76
CA SER A 114 4.40 12.30 11.74
C SER A 114 4.27 13.32 12.87
N LEU A 115 5.40 13.83 13.40
CA LEU A 115 5.42 14.86 14.42
C LEU A 115 4.83 16.18 13.90
N ARG A 116 5.19 16.60 12.67
CA ARG A 116 4.60 17.75 12.00
C ARG A 116 3.09 17.56 11.81
N TYR A 117 2.64 16.39 11.39
CA TYR A 117 1.21 16.11 11.20
C TYR A 117 0.43 16.16 12.54
N ILE A 118 0.97 15.56 13.60
CA ILE A 118 0.40 15.58 14.95
C ILE A 118 0.39 17.00 15.55
N LEU A 119 1.49 17.75 15.39
CA LEU A 119 1.59 19.14 15.84
C LEU A 119 0.61 20.04 15.07
N TRP A 120 0.48 19.83 13.76
CA TRP A 120 -0.43 20.61 12.91
C TRP A 120 -1.91 20.22 13.14
N HIS A 121 -2.23 19.02 13.62
CA HIS A 121 -3.61 18.66 13.93
C HIS A 121 -4.09 19.33 15.23
N ASN A 122 -3.28 19.29 16.30
CA ASN A 122 -3.71 19.74 17.63
C ASN A 122 -3.28 21.18 17.98
N TYR A 123 -2.11 21.65 17.52
CA TYR A 123 -1.49 22.88 18.03
C TYR A 123 -1.64 24.11 17.13
N LYS A 124 -2.34 24.05 16.00
CA LYS A 124 -2.57 25.22 15.13
C LYS A 124 -3.05 26.45 15.90
N TRP A 125 -4.07 26.28 16.73
CA TRP A 125 -4.64 27.38 17.51
C TRP A 125 -3.72 27.86 18.63
N VAL A 126 -2.92 26.96 19.21
CA VAL A 126 -1.93 27.30 20.24
C VAL A 126 -0.80 28.13 19.64
N ILE A 127 -0.27 27.73 18.48
CA ILE A 127 0.79 28.45 17.76
C ILE A 127 0.30 29.84 17.34
N VAL A 128 -0.92 29.95 16.81
CA VAL A 128 -1.52 31.25 16.44
C VAL A 128 -1.64 32.17 17.66
N LYS A 129 -2.12 31.67 18.81
CA LYS A 129 -2.23 32.47 20.05
C LYS A 129 -0.87 32.99 20.53
N ILE A 130 0.17 32.14 20.50
CA ILE A 130 1.53 32.54 20.89
C ILE A 130 2.06 33.66 19.98
N ILE A 131 1.87 33.53 18.67
CA ILE A 131 2.31 34.56 17.70
C ILE A 131 1.60 35.90 17.96
N ILE A 132 0.29 35.88 18.24
CA ILE A 132 -0.47 37.09 18.57
C ILE A 132 0.05 37.74 19.86
N ILE A 133 0.30 36.95 20.92
CA ILE A 133 0.84 37.47 22.18
C ILE A 133 2.22 38.09 21.98
N LEU A 134 3.10 37.44 21.19
CA LEU A 134 4.42 37.97 20.86
C LEU A 134 4.34 39.29 20.10
N LEU A 135 3.43 39.40 19.12
CA LEU A 135 3.20 40.64 18.38
C LEU A 135 2.68 41.76 19.29
N LEU A 136 1.72 41.47 20.17
CA LEU A 136 1.21 42.44 21.13
C LEU A 136 2.31 42.90 22.09
N ALA A 137 3.11 41.97 22.61
CA ALA A 137 4.26 42.31 23.46
C ALA A 137 5.28 43.19 22.73
N ALA A 138 5.61 42.86 21.47
CA ALA A 138 6.50 43.68 20.65
C ALA A 138 5.94 45.10 20.43
N ILE A 139 4.64 45.22 20.16
CA ILE A 139 3.96 46.52 20.03
C ILE A 139 4.07 47.31 21.32
N LEU A 140 3.82 46.69 22.49
CA LEU A 140 3.94 47.35 23.78
C LEU A 140 5.37 47.83 24.05
N VAL A 141 6.38 46.98 23.78
CA VAL A 141 7.79 47.36 23.93
C VAL A 141 8.15 48.53 23.02
N LEU A 142 7.75 48.50 21.75
CA LEU A 142 7.95 49.62 20.83
C LEU A 142 7.20 50.88 21.29
N PHE A 143 6.01 50.74 21.85
CA PHE A 143 5.22 51.86 22.36
C PHE A 143 5.92 52.55 23.54
N PHE A 144 6.41 51.79 24.52
CA PHE A 144 7.20 52.35 25.62
C PHE A 144 8.55 52.90 25.18
N TYR A 145 9.19 52.28 24.18
CA TYR A 145 10.44 52.79 23.62
C TYR A 145 10.25 54.09 22.84
N SER A 146 9.18 54.18 22.06
CA SER A 146 8.86 55.36 21.25
C SER A 146 8.13 56.45 22.03
N MET A 147 7.73 56.20 23.29
CA MET A 147 7.19 57.22 24.19
C MET A 147 8.23 58.31 24.40
N PRO A 148 8.00 59.50 23.84
CA PRO A 148 8.96 60.56 23.99
C PRO A 148 8.84 61.16 25.39
N GLY A 149 9.99 61.47 26.02
CA GLY A 149 10.04 62.01 27.38
C GLY A 149 9.23 63.30 27.61
N TYR A 150 8.73 63.95 26.56
CA TYR A 150 7.84 65.10 26.65
C TYR A 150 6.38 64.72 26.97
N THR A 151 5.87 63.56 26.55
CA THR A 151 4.50 63.12 26.87
C THR A 151 4.38 62.74 28.35
N VAL A 152 5.42 62.11 28.91
CA VAL A 152 5.49 61.78 30.34
C VAL A 152 5.56 63.05 31.20
N LYS A 153 6.33 64.06 30.78
CA LYS A 153 6.40 65.35 31.48
C LYS A 153 5.07 66.10 31.49
N LYS A 154 4.21 65.93 30.48
CA LYS A 154 2.90 66.60 30.41
C LYS A 154 1.82 65.90 31.25
N ILE A 155 1.96 64.59 31.51
CA ILE A 155 1.04 63.80 32.36
C ILE A 155 1.40 63.92 33.85
N PHE A 156 2.70 64.01 34.18
CA PHE A 156 3.18 64.13 35.56
C PHE A 156 3.36 65.58 36.06
N ASN A 157 3.25 66.57 35.18
CA ASN A 157 3.32 68.01 35.53
C ASN A 157 1.99 68.72 35.23
N ALA A 158 0.89 67.99 35.38
CA ALA A 158 -0.49 68.48 35.43
C ALA A 158 -1.08 68.07 36.78
#